data_AF-A0A7W3UK18-F1
#
_entry.id   AF-A0A7W3UK18-F1
#
_cell.length_a   1.000
_cell.length_b   1.000
_cell.length_c   1.000
_cell.angle_alpha   90.00
_cell.angle_beta   90.00
_cell.angle_gamma   90.00
#
_symmetry.space_group_name_H-M   'P 1'
#
loop_
_entity.id
_entity.type
_entity.pdbx_description
1 polymer ?
#
loop_
_entity_poly.entity_id
_entity_poly.type
_entity_poly.pdbx_seq_one_letter_code
_entity_poly.pdbx_strand_id
1 'polypeptide(L)'
;MAETIDEAYRNGRVVLDVTMSSDKVIRIDEMNGHQGDNGRVVKFVMIGQQGRPFNMQNRSLDLVGVDSAGKTKISGNTMNIISPSLGKLDFTIPGAFYQRVGDYDRAYFRIKDNNDQVISTINVMFSVIQGVGYMTQGDSQIFDGNVENNMARIEQKVANFTKELYGMLDGTNSAAKIARESLNAVLSSIQANQVATKGGNNVFTGQNTFHGTTQIDKLSGNALQPAYDYANNAINAAKASLADNESGKQYEYKAWGVNGCRAHNDVRCTLIKFNKYVGYCKLEGTFDFPAMKPYESREVINVDQAAMNGGIYAFPRLTPQNENNVLMFEYNTGDSGHIWMHHQSNSYDATKPDSEYIQIGWFCSWR
;
A
#
# COMPACT_ATOMS: atom_id res chain seq x y z
N MET A 1 -56.64 4.35 39.21
CA MET A 1 -57.26 3.37 38.29
C MET A 1 -56.84 3.75 36.89
N ALA A 2 -56.02 2.92 36.23
CA ALA A 2 -55.64 3.15 34.84
C ALA A 2 -56.73 2.54 33.96
N GLU A 3 -57.37 3.35 33.12
CA GLU A 3 -58.29 2.86 32.10
C GLU A 3 -57.54 1.91 31.17
N THR A 4 -57.75 0.62 31.39
CA THR A 4 -57.34 -0.44 30.49
C THR A 4 -58.07 -0.23 29.17
N ILE A 5 -57.32 -0.18 28.08
CA ILE A 5 -57.78 -0.02 26.71
C ILE A 5 -59.15 -0.69 26.48
N ASP A 6 -60.14 0.12 26.07
CA ASP A 6 -61.51 -0.33 25.77
C ASP A 6 -61.54 -1.45 24.72
N GLU A 7 -62.46 -2.39 24.88
CA GLU A 7 -62.76 -3.50 23.97
C GLU A 7 -62.98 -3.04 22.51
N ALA A 8 -63.52 -1.81 22.35
CA ALA A 8 -63.72 -1.13 21.08
C ALA A 8 -62.41 -0.88 20.29
N TYR A 9 -61.27 -0.78 20.97
CA TYR A 9 -59.99 -0.54 20.32
C TYR A 9 -59.35 -1.85 19.80
N ARG A 10 -59.54 -2.97 20.52
CA ARG A 10 -59.07 -4.30 20.09
C ARG A 10 -59.87 -4.81 18.91
N ASN A 11 -61.20 -4.69 18.90
CA ASN A 11 -62.09 -5.00 17.76
C ASN A 11 -61.64 -6.23 16.90
N GLY A 12 -61.36 -7.36 17.56
CA GLY A 12 -60.91 -8.59 16.90
C GLY A 12 -59.46 -8.59 16.36
N ARG A 13 -58.58 -7.70 16.85
CA ARG A 13 -57.15 -7.65 16.51
C ARG A 13 -56.30 -8.27 17.61
N VAL A 14 -55.21 -8.93 17.21
CA VAL A 14 -54.19 -9.48 18.12
C VAL A 14 -53.38 -8.33 18.72
N VAL A 15 -53.16 -8.38 20.03
CA VAL A 15 -52.40 -7.35 20.76
C VAL A 15 -50.92 -7.74 20.80
N LEU A 16 -50.05 -6.86 20.32
CA LEU A 16 -48.59 -7.00 20.44
C LEU A 16 -48.04 -5.93 21.38
N ASP A 17 -47.50 -6.35 22.52
CA ASP A 17 -46.90 -5.47 23.51
C ASP A 17 -45.40 -5.29 23.25
N VAL A 18 -45.00 -4.08 22.88
CA VAL A 18 -43.60 -3.73 22.56
C VAL A 18 -42.72 -3.58 23.81
N THR A 19 -43.32 -3.60 24.99
CA THR A 19 -42.64 -3.57 26.30
C THR A 19 -42.48 -4.94 26.92
N MET A 20 -42.92 -5.99 26.22
CA MET A 20 -42.75 -7.35 26.68
C MET A 20 -41.26 -7.69 26.85
N SER A 21 -40.94 -8.33 27.98
CA SER A 21 -39.59 -8.82 28.26
C SER A 21 -39.17 -9.91 27.29
N SER A 22 -37.87 -9.98 27.00
CA SER A 22 -37.26 -10.90 26.03
C SER A 22 -37.26 -12.37 26.48
N ASP A 23 -37.67 -12.67 27.71
CA ASP A 23 -37.84 -14.02 28.26
C ASP A 23 -39.28 -14.56 28.08
N LYS A 24 -40.23 -13.71 27.69
CA LYS A 24 -41.61 -14.09 27.44
C LYS A 24 -41.84 -14.36 25.96
N VAL A 25 -42.68 -15.36 25.69
CA VAL A 25 -43.12 -15.74 24.34
C VAL A 25 -44.65 -15.75 24.32
N ILE A 26 -45.24 -15.10 23.32
CA ILE A 26 -46.70 -15.09 23.13
C ILE A 26 -47.06 -16.05 22.00
N ARG A 27 -47.98 -16.98 22.26
CA ARG A 27 -48.58 -17.79 21.19
C ARG A 27 -49.65 -16.98 20.47
N ILE A 28 -49.59 -16.95 19.14
CA ILE A 28 -50.54 -16.22 18.29
C ILE A 28 -51.15 -17.21 17.30
N ASP A 29 -52.30 -17.78 17.63
CA ASP A 29 -52.91 -18.83 16.84
C ASP A 29 -53.44 -18.33 15.49
N GLU A 30 -53.73 -17.04 15.36
CA GLU A 30 -54.11 -16.40 14.10
C GLU A 30 -52.99 -16.46 13.04
N MET A 31 -51.74 -16.62 13.47
CA MET A 31 -50.58 -16.83 12.60
C MET A 31 -50.43 -18.29 12.15
N ASN A 32 -51.17 -19.24 12.74
CA ASN A 32 -51.13 -20.64 12.30
C ASN A 32 -51.68 -20.75 10.87
N GLY A 33 -51.03 -21.57 10.05
CA GLY A 33 -51.45 -21.81 8.67
C GLY A 33 -51.16 -23.24 8.22
N HIS A 34 -51.74 -23.64 7.10
CA HIS A 34 -51.46 -24.95 6.51
C HIS A 34 -50.20 -24.89 5.65
N GLN A 35 -49.54 -26.03 5.51
CA GLN A 35 -48.41 -26.15 4.60
C GLN A 35 -48.84 -25.72 3.19
N GLY A 36 -48.14 -24.74 2.63
CA GLY A 36 -48.43 -24.16 1.32
C GLY A 36 -49.35 -22.95 1.31
N ASP A 37 -49.84 -22.49 2.47
CA ASP A 37 -50.51 -21.19 2.59
C ASP A 37 -49.57 -20.07 2.13
N ASN A 38 -50.11 -19.02 1.51
CA ASN A 38 -49.36 -17.85 1.10
C ASN A 38 -50.17 -16.57 1.32
N GLY A 39 -49.56 -15.54 1.89
CA GLY A 39 -50.17 -14.23 2.06
C GLY A 39 -51.22 -14.15 3.17
N ARG A 40 -51.08 -14.96 4.24
CA ARG A 40 -52.00 -14.93 5.38
C ARG A 40 -51.92 -13.57 6.09
N VAL A 41 -53.04 -12.88 6.22
CA VAL A 41 -53.12 -11.56 6.87
C VAL A 41 -53.53 -11.72 8.33
N VAL A 42 -52.71 -11.21 9.24
CA VAL A 42 -53.00 -11.13 10.68
C VAL A 42 -53.16 -9.67 11.09
N LYS A 43 -54.27 -9.37 11.77
CA LYS A 43 -54.60 -8.00 12.16
C LYS A 43 -54.05 -7.73 13.56
N PHE A 44 -53.14 -6.78 13.66
CA PHE A 44 -52.47 -6.43 14.90
C PHE A 44 -52.89 -5.06 15.43
N VAL A 45 -52.69 -4.90 16.74
CA VAL A 45 -52.62 -3.61 17.41
C VAL A 45 -51.41 -3.57 18.35
N MET A 46 -50.55 -2.57 18.15
CA MET A 46 -49.30 -2.40 18.90
C MET A 46 -49.55 -1.57 20.16
N ILE A 47 -49.15 -2.07 21.32
CA ILE A 47 -49.25 -1.36 22.59
C ILE A 47 -47.87 -1.19 23.22
N GLY A 48 -47.69 -0.10 23.97
CA GLY A 48 -46.48 0.22 24.68
C GLY A 48 -46.71 0.38 26.18
N GLN A 49 -45.88 1.23 26.81
CA GLN A 49 -45.91 1.43 28.25
C GLN A 49 -47.32 1.75 28.75
N GLN A 50 -47.70 1.10 29.87
CA GLN A 50 -49.01 1.26 30.51
C GLN A 50 -50.19 0.89 29.59
N GLY A 51 -49.96 0.03 28.59
CA GLY A 51 -51.00 -0.38 27.63
C GLY A 51 -51.42 0.73 26.68
N ARG A 52 -50.65 1.80 26.50
CA ARG A 52 -51.03 2.87 25.55
C ARG A 52 -50.75 2.45 24.11
N PRO A 53 -51.51 2.94 23.11
CA PRO A 53 -51.20 2.75 21.70
C PRO A 53 -49.75 3.09 21.38
N PHE A 54 -49.04 2.18 20.72
CA PHE A 54 -47.67 2.42 20.26
C PHE A 54 -47.70 2.98 18.84
N ASN A 55 -47.22 4.21 18.66
CA ASN A 55 -47.22 4.87 17.36
C ASN A 55 -46.30 4.14 16.37
N MET A 56 -46.81 3.73 15.21
CA MET A 56 -46.05 3.02 14.16
C MET A 56 -45.59 3.92 13.01
N GLN A 57 -45.72 5.24 13.14
CA GLN A 57 -45.25 6.20 12.13
C GLN A 57 -43.73 6.10 11.92
N ASN A 58 -43.30 6.03 10.65
CA ASN A 58 -41.90 5.90 10.23
C ASN A 58 -41.16 4.73 10.89
N ARG A 59 -41.88 3.64 11.18
CA ARG A 59 -41.34 2.40 11.73
C ARG A 59 -41.67 1.26 10.78
N SER A 60 -40.95 0.16 10.90
CA SER A 60 -41.26 -1.08 10.17
C SER A 60 -41.33 -2.28 11.11
N LEU A 61 -42.01 -3.33 10.65
CA LEU A 61 -42.20 -4.56 11.39
C LEU A 61 -41.73 -5.74 10.52
N ASP A 62 -40.77 -6.51 11.01
CA ASP A 62 -40.34 -7.77 10.40
C ASP A 62 -40.72 -8.94 11.31
N LEU A 63 -41.19 -10.05 10.73
CA LEU A 63 -41.22 -11.35 11.38
C LEU A 63 -39.93 -12.10 11.05
N VAL A 64 -39.24 -12.58 12.08
CA VAL A 64 -38.09 -13.47 11.95
C VAL A 64 -38.41 -14.77 12.65
N GLY A 65 -38.09 -15.91 12.03
CA GLY A 65 -38.24 -17.20 12.70
C GLY A 65 -37.35 -18.28 12.12
N VAL A 66 -37.14 -19.32 12.91
CA VAL A 66 -36.50 -20.58 12.50
C VAL A 66 -37.57 -21.65 12.52
N ASP A 67 -37.83 -22.27 11.37
CA ASP A 67 -38.82 -23.33 11.27
C ASP A 67 -38.37 -24.65 11.92
N SER A 68 -39.25 -25.65 11.96
CA SER A 68 -38.97 -26.97 12.53
C SER A 68 -37.86 -27.75 11.82
N ALA A 69 -37.40 -27.31 10.65
CA ALA A 69 -36.26 -27.88 9.93
C ALA A 69 -34.95 -27.07 10.14
N GLY A 70 -34.96 -26.08 11.04
CA GLY A 70 -33.80 -25.25 11.34
C GLY A 70 -33.53 -24.16 10.28
N LYS A 71 -34.51 -23.81 9.44
CA LYS A 71 -34.33 -22.80 8.39
C LYS A 71 -34.82 -21.43 8.84
N THR A 72 -33.95 -20.43 8.75
CA THR A 72 -34.25 -19.04 9.08
C THR A 72 -35.07 -18.37 7.98
N LYS A 73 -36.11 -17.64 8.39
CA LYS A 73 -37.02 -16.90 7.52
C LYS A 73 -37.22 -15.49 8.05
N ILE A 74 -37.11 -14.50 7.18
CA ILE A 74 -37.30 -13.09 7.47
C ILE A 74 -38.35 -12.56 6.50
N SER A 75 -39.46 -12.04 7.00
CA SER A 75 -40.56 -11.57 6.13
C SER A 75 -40.22 -10.31 5.34
N GLY A 76 -39.33 -9.48 5.88
CA GLY A 76 -39.26 -8.05 5.54
C GLY A 76 -40.51 -7.30 5.99
N ASN A 77 -40.60 -6.02 5.62
CA ASN A 77 -41.72 -5.16 6.01
C ASN A 77 -42.96 -5.42 5.13
N THR A 78 -43.79 -6.37 5.53
CA THR A 78 -45.05 -6.73 4.84
C THR A 78 -46.29 -6.13 5.51
N MET A 79 -46.10 -5.16 6.40
CA MET A 79 -47.21 -4.52 7.11
C MET A 79 -47.94 -3.50 6.23
N ASN A 80 -49.26 -3.47 6.36
CA ASN A 80 -50.12 -2.40 5.90
C ASN A 80 -50.61 -1.59 7.12
N ILE A 81 -50.21 -0.32 7.22
CA ILE A 81 -50.60 0.55 8.33
C ILE A 81 -52.06 1.00 8.13
N ILE A 82 -52.92 0.69 9.10
CA ILE A 82 -54.32 1.12 9.11
C ILE A 82 -54.46 2.45 9.86
N SER A 83 -53.80 2.57 11.01
CA SER A 83 -53.76 3.82 11.78
C SER A 83 -52.46 3.88 12.57
N PRO A 84 -51.48 4.71 12.15
CA PRO A 84 -50.16 4.72 12.75
C PRO A 84 -50.17 5.23 14.20
N SER A 85 -50.90 6.31 14.48
CA SER A 85 -51.03 6.89 15.83
C SER A 85 -51.70 5.95 16.82
N LEU A 86 -52.59 5.10 16.33
CA LEU A 86 -53.28 4.07 17.10
C LEU A 86 -52.59 2.70 16.99
N GLY A 87 -51.39 2.57 16.42
CA GLY A 87 -50.68 1.30 16.34
C GLY A 87 -51.42 0.16 15.61
N LYS A 88 -52.44 0.46 14.80
CA LYS A 88 -53.25 -0.55 14.10
C LYS A 88 -52.62 -0.86 12.74
N LEU A 89 -52.32 -2.13 12.51
CA LEU A 89 -51.70 -2.61 11.27
C LEU A 89 -52.22 -4.00 10.91
N ASP A 90 -52.19 -4.32 9.63
CA ASP A 90 -52.43 -5.66 9.12
C ASP A 90 -51.10 -6.19 8.58
N PHE A 91 -50.71 -7.40 8.96
CA PHE A 91 -49.41 -7.97 8.62
C PHE A 91 -49.59 -9.22 7.76
N THR A 92 -48.98 -9.22 6.59
CA THR A 92 -49.07 -10.33 5.64
C THR A 92 -47.89 -11.27 5.82
N ILE A 93 -48.14 -12.52 6.21
CA ILE A 93 -47.11 -13.53 6.38
C ILE A 93 -46.81 -14.17 5.01
N PRO A 94 -45.56 -14.09 4.50
CA PRO A 94 -45.19 -14.67 3.21
C PRO A 94 -45.32 -16.19 3.20
N GLY A 95 -45.65 -16.77 2.04
CA GLY A 95 -45.80 -18.22 1.88
C GLY A 95 -44.56 -19.04 2.21
N ALA A 96 -43.37 -18.43 2.16
CA ALA A 96 -42.14 -19.03 2.63
C ALA A 96 -42.25 -19.53 4.08
N PHE A 97 -43.02 -18.84 4.95
CA PHE A 97 -43.21 -19.23 6.34
C PHE A 97 -44.07 -20.49 6.53
N TYR A 98 -44.81 -20.92 5.51
CA TYR A 98 -45.69 -22.09 5.57
C TYR A 98 -45.14 -23.29 4.78
N GLN A 99 -43.84 -23.32 4.47
CA GLN A 99 -43.24 -24.43 3.70
C GLN A 99 -43.06 -25.72 4.52
N ARG A 100 -42.90 -25.61 5.85
CA ARG A 100 -42.51 -26.73 6.72
C ARG A 100 -43.49 -26.90 7.87
N VAL A 101 -44.09 -28.10 7.96
CA VAL A 101 -44.99 -28.50 9.06
C VAL A 101 -44.25 -28.56 10.40
N GLY A 102 -44.92 -28.11 11.45
CA GLY A 102 -44.44 -28.12 12.84
C GLY A 102 -44.45 -26.74 13.47
N ASP A 103 -44.12 -26.71 14.76
CA ASP A 103 -43.91 -25.47 15.49
C ASP A 103 -42.62 -24.78 15.02
N TYR A 104 -42.65 -23.46 14.97
CA TYR A 104 -41.42 -22.69 14.85
C TYR A 104 -40.56 -22.87 16.10
N ASP A 105 -39.29 -23.24 15.91
CA ASP A 105 -38.29 -23.43 16.99
C ASP A 105 -38.11 -22.12 17.78
N ARG A 106 -38.03 -21.01 17.05
CA ARG A 106 -38.05 -19.66 17.60
C ARG A 106 -38.63 -18.68 16.59
N ALA A 107 -39.44 -17.75 17.03
CA ALA A 107 -39.89 -16.64 16.19
C ALA A 107 -40.05 -15.36 17.02
N TYR A 108 -39.87 -14.22 16.36
CA TYR A 108 -40.03 -12.92 16.98
C TYR A 108 -40.31 -11.85 15.93
N PHE A 109 -41.08 -10.84 16.34
CA PHE A 109 -41.18 -9.60 15.59
C PHE A 109 -40.02 -8.68 15.96
N ARG A 110 -39.48 -7.96 14.97
CA ARG A 110 -38.56 -6.83 15.17
C ARG A 110 -39.24 -5.55 14.70
N ILE A 111 -39.23 -4.55 15.57
CA ILE A 111 -39.64 -3.20 15.21
C ILE A 111 -38.40 -2.40 14.91
N LYS A 112 -38.34 -1.80 13.72
CA LYS A 112 -37.23 -0.93 13.32
C LYS A 112 -37.68 0.52 13.22
N ASP A 113 -36.80 1.45 13.54
CA ASP A 113 -37.00 2.87 13.29
C ASP A 113 -36.72 3.25 11.82
N ASN A 114 -36.77 4.54 11.51
CA ASN A 114 -36.57 5.06 10.16
C ASN A 114 -35.11 4.94 9.65
N ASN A 115 -34.18 4.55 10.54
CA ASN A 115 -32.76 4.31 10.22
C ASN A 115 -32.44 2.80 10.18
N ASP A 116 -33.48 1.96 10.07
CA ASP A 116 -33.39 0.49 10.13
C ASP A 116 -32.78 -0.06 11.43
N GLN A 117 -32.76 0.72 12.52
CA GLN A 117 -32.30 0.25 13.83
C GLN A 117 -33.41 -0.49 14.57
N VAL A 118 -33.11 -1.68 15.09
CA VAL A 118 -34.07 -2.47 15.88
C VAL A 118 -34.28 -1.79 17.24
N ILE A 119 -35.51 -1.32 17.49
CA ILE A 119 -35.89 -0.62 18.72
C ILE A 119 -36.69 -1.49 19.69
N SER A 120 -37.26 -2.61 19.23
CA SER A 120 -37.96 -3.57 20.08
C SER A 120 -38.05 -4.95 19.41
N THR A 121 -38.07 -6.00 20.22
CA THR A 121 -38.25 -7.39 19.80
C THR A 121 -39.34 -8.06 20.62
N ILE A 122 -40.27 -8.76 19.97
CA ILE A 122 -41.40 -9.42 20.62
C ILE A 122 -41.38 -10.89 20.23
N ASN A 123 -41.04 -11.78 21.16
CA ASN A 123 -41.00 -13.21 20.86
C ASN A 123 -42.42 -13.77 20.70
N VAL A 124 -42.61 -14.57 19.66
CA VAL A 124 -43.90 -15.16 19.30
C VAL A 124 -43.76 -16.64 18.99
N MET A 125 -44.85 -17.37 19.10
CA MET A 125 -44.94 -18.78 18.74
C MET A 125 -46.19 -19.04 17.89
N PHE A 126 -46.01 -19.82 16.83
CA PHE A 126 -47.08 -20.27 15.93
C PHE A 126 -46.66 -21.56 15.22
N SER A 127 -47.62 -22.23 14.60
CA SER A 127 -47.47 -23.57 14.03
C SER A 127 -47.89 -23.63 12.57
N VAL A 128 -47.16 -24.41 11.78
CA VAL A 128 -47.59 -24.80 10.43
C VAL A 128 -48.21 -26.19 10.50
N ILE A 129 -49.47 -26.30 10.08
CA ILE A 129 -50.26 -27.53 10.14
C ILE A 129 -50.12 -28.26 8.79
N GLN A 130 -50.15 -29.58 8.80
CA GLN A 130 -50.10 -30.37 7.56
C GLN A 130 -51.34 -30.08 6.71
N GLY A 131 -51.13 -29.68 5.45
CA GLY A 131 -52.21 -29.51 4.48
C GLY A 131 -52.64 -30.84 3.87
N VAL A 132 -53.96 -31.05 3.70
CA VAL A 132 -54.51 -32.19 2.95
C VAL A 132 -54.51 -31.88 1.45
N GLY A 133 -53.51 -32.37 0.71
CA GLY A 133 -53.52 -32.34 -0.76
C GLY A 133 -52.29 -31.75 -1.47
N TYR A 134 -51.25 -31.31 -0.77
CA TYR A 134 -50.05 -30.77 -1.40
C TYR A 134 -48.98 -31.86 -1.58
N MET A 135 -48.86 -32.41 -2.79
CA MET A 135 -47.71 -33.22 -3.19
C MET A 135 -46.43 -32.37 -3.09
N THR A 136 -45.53 -32.76 -2.19
CA THR A 136 -44.12 -32.34 -2.09
C THR A 136 -43.83 -30.92 -2.61
N GLN A 137 -44.23 -29.89 -1.86
CA GLN A 137 -43.49 -28.64 -1.93
C GLN A 137 -42.05 -28.94 -1.52
N GLY A 138 -41.07 -28.48 -2.31
CA GLY A 138 -39.65 -28.80 -2.14
C GLY A 138 -39.10 -28.46 -0.76
N ASP A 139 -37.86 -28.89 -0.49
CA ASP A 139 -37.19 -28.67 0.80
C ASP A 139 -37.32 -27.22 1.29
N SER A 140 -37.61 -27.04 2.58
CA SER A 140 -37.71 -25.71 3.20
C SER A 140 -36.42 -24.91 2.97
N GLN A 141 -36.57 -23.66 2.55
CA GLN A 141 -35.44 -22.80 2.18
C GLN A 141 -35.26 -21.64 3.16
N ILE A 142 -34.06 -21.05 3.14
CA ILE A 142 -33.80 -19.77 3.79
C ILE A 142 -34.51 -18.68 2.98
N PHE A 143 -35.20 -17.76 3.64
CA PHE A 143 -35.95 -16.68 2.98
C PHE A 143 -35.63 -15.33 3.64
N ASP A 144 -35.34 -14.31 2.83
CA ASP A 144 -35.19 -12.92 3.29
C ASP A 144 -35.96 -11.95 2.38
N GLY A 145 -37.17 -11.60 2.81
CA GLY A 145 -38.03 -10.65 2.11
C GLY A 145 -37.44 -9.24 2.03
N ASN A 146 -36.40 -8.87 2.78
CA ASN A 146 -35.72 -7.58 2.59
C ASN A 146 -34.89 -7.56 1.31
N VAL A 147 -34.30 -8.70 0.90
CA VAL A 147 -33.56 -8.82 -0.36
C VAL A 147 -34.52 -8.76 -1.55
N GLU A 148 -35.65 -9.46 -1.47
CA GLU A 148 -36.71 -9.40 -2.48
C GLU A 148 -37.36 -8.01 -2.58
N ASN A 149 -37.65 -7.36 -1.44
CA ASN A 149 -38.18 -5.99 -1.43
C ASN A 149 -37.15 -4.95 -1.90
N ASN A 150 -35.85 -5.19 -1.70
CA ASN A 150 -34.80 -4.34 -2.27
C ASN A 150 -34.70 -4.51 -3.79
N MET A 151 -34.87 -5.73 -4.31
CA MET A 151 -35.00 -5.98 -5.75
C MET A 151 -36.26 -5.32 -6.31
N ALA A 152 -37.41 -5.48 -5.64
CA ALA A 152 -38.66 -4.84 -6.03
C ALA A 152 -38.59 -3.30 -5.92
N ARG A 153 -37.87 -2.73 -4.94
CA ARG A 153 -37.60 -1.28 -4.87
C ARG A 153 -36.68 -0.79 -5.98
N ILE A 154 -35.71 -1.61 -6.41
CA ILE A 154 -34.88 -1.31 -7.58
C ILE A 154 -35.77 -1.33 -8.83
N GLU A 155 -36.63 -2.34 -9.00
CA GLU A 155 -37.61 -2.41 -10.08
C GLU A 155 -38.62 -1.25 -10.04
N GLN A 156 -39.07 -0.83 -8.86
CA GLN A 156 -40.02 0.26 -8.68
C GLN A 156 -39.35 1.63 -8.86
N LYS A 157 -38.06 1.78 -8.51
CA LYS A 157 -37.24 2.94 -8.88
C LYS A 157 -37.01 3.00 -10.38
N VAL A 158 -36.79 1.86 -11.03
CA VAL A 158 -36.73 1.74 -12.50
C VAL A 158 -38.09 2.10 -13.12
N ALA A 159 -39.20 1.66 -12.53
CA ALA A 159 -40.55 1.98 -12.99
C ALA A 159 -40.93 3.45 -12.78
N ASN A 160 -40.56 4.05 -11.64
CA ASN A 160 -40.76 5.47 -11.35
C ASN A 160 -39.87 6.35 -12.22
N PHE A 161 -38.61 5.97 -12.46
CA PHE A 161 -37.74 6.61 -13.45
C PHE A 161 -38.34 6.51 -14.87
N THR A 162 -38.94 5.36 -15.22
CA THR A 162 -39.67 5.18 -16.47
C THR A 162 -40.92 6.07 -16.53
N LYS A 163 -41.62 6.28 -15.40
CA LYS A 163 -42.80 7.14 -15.29
C LYS A 163 -42.45 8.63 -15.33
N GLU A 164 -41.34 9.03 -14.75
CA GLU A 164 -40.76 10.39 -14.85
C GLU A 164 -40.29 10.65 -16.29
N LEU A 165 -39.71 9.65 -16.97
CA LEU A 165 -39.45 9.70 -18.41
C LEU A 165 -40.75 9.85 -19.23
N TYR A 166 -41.83 9.14 -18.89
CA TYR A 166 -43.15 9.34 -19.53
C TYR A 166 -43.73 10.74 -19.29
N GLY A 167 -43.52 11.31 -18.10
CA GLY A 167 -43.90 12.70 -17.78
C GLY A 167 -43.06 13.76 -18.52
N MET A 168 -41.82 13.43 -18.88
CA MET A 168 -40.98 14.24 -19.78
C MET A 168 -41.28 14.02 -21.27
N LEU A 169 -42.13 13.04 -21.62
CA LEU A 169 -42.35 12.53 -22.97
C LEU A 169 -43.78 12.81 -23.47
N ASP A 170 -44.29 14.02 -23.28
CA ASP A 170 -45.39 14.54 -24.10
C ASP A 170 -44.83 15.15 -25.39
N GLY A 171 -44.03 14.34 -26.11
CA GLY A 171 -43.32 14.77 -27.30
C GLY A 171 -42.33 13.73 -27.85
N THR A 172 -42.77 12.99 -28.87
CA THR A 172 -41.96 12.32 -29.91
C THR A 172 -41.39 10.91 -29.60
N ASN A 173 -41.88 9.92 -30.36
CA ASN A 173 -41.57 8.47 -30.34
C ASN A 173 -40.11 8.03 -30.56
N SER A 174 -39.15 8.95 -30.69
CA SER A 174 -37.73 8.62 -30.94
C SER A 174 -36.94 8.42 -29.65
N ALA A 175 -37.29 9.10 -28.55
CA ALA A 175 -36.51 9.06 -27.31
C ALA A 175 -36.74 7.79 -26.47
N ALA A 176 -37.95 7.21 -26.49
CA ALA A 176 -38.22 5.92 -25.82
C ALA A 176 -37.43 4.75 -26.44
N LYS A 177 -37.16 4.81 -27.75
CA LYS A 177 -36.30 3.85 -28.46
C LYS A 177 -34.84 4.00 -28.02
N ILE A 178 -34.33 5.24 -28.00
CA ILE A 178 -32.97 5.57 -27.55
C ILE A 178 -32.75 5.20 -26.08
N ALA A 179 -33.77 5.38 -25.23
CA ALA A 179 -33.72 5.01 -23.82
C ALA A 179 -33.69 3.49 -23.61
N ARG A 180 -34.47 2.72 -24.39
CA ARG A 180 -34.39 1.24 -24.38
C ARG A 180 -33.04 0.74 -24.91
N GLU A 181 -32.52 1.33 -25.97
CA GLU A 181 -31.20 0.98 -26.52
C GLU A 181 -30.09 1.30 -25.51
N SER A 182 -30.18 2.44 -24.80
CA SER A 182 -29.22 2.82 -23.76
C SER A 182 -29.31 1.93 -22.52
N LEU A 183 -30.51 1.56 -22.08
CA LEU A 183 -30.72 0.65 -20.96
C LEU A 183 -30.24 -0.78 -21.29
N ASN A 184 -30.52 -1.25 -22.51
CA ASN A 184 -30.01 -2.53 -22.99
C ASN A 184 -28.49 -2.52 -23.15
N ALA A 185 -27.89 -1.38 -23.51
CA ALA A 185 -26.43 -1.24 -23.56
C ALA A 185 -25.82 -1.34 -22.15
N VAL A 186 -26.43 -0.68 -21.16
CA VAL A 186 -25.99 -0.77 -19.76
C VAL A 186 -26.17 -2.18 -19.20
N LEU A 187 -27.33 -2.82 -19.41
CA LEU A 187 -27.56 -4.20 -18.99
C LEU A 187 -26.60 -5.17 -19.69
N SER A 188 -26.36 -4.99 -20.98
CA SER A 188 -25.41 -5.82 -21.73
C SER A 188 -23.97 -5.60 -21.25
N SER A 189 -23.57 -4.38 -20.91
CA SER A 189 -22.25 -4.08 -20.31
C SER A 189 -22.11 -4.70 -18.92
N ILE A 190 -23.17 -4.72 -18.11
CA ILE A 190 -23.19 -5.43 -16.81
C ILE A 190 -23.07 -6.94 -17.03
N GLN A 191 -23.86 -7.51 -17.94
CA GLN A 191 -23.86 -8.95 -18.26
C GLN A 191 -22.56 -9.42 -18.93
N ALA A 192 -21.88 -8.55 -19.67
CA ALA A 192 -20.61 -8.81 -20.32
C ALA A 192 -19.38 -8.54 -19.40
N ASN A 193 -19.57 -8.38 -18.09
CA ASN A 193 -18.50 -8.06 -17.12
C ASN A 193 -17.70 -6.77 -17.46
N GLN A 194 -18.31 -5.81 -18.16
CA GLN A 194 -17.65 -4.54 -18.49
C GLN A 194 -17.66 -3.53 -17.31
N VAL A 195 -18.29 -3.89 -16.18
CA VAL A 195 -18.30 -3.10 -14.95
C VAL A 195 -17.55 -3.83 -13.83
N ALA A 196 -16.78 -3.09 -13.03
CA ALA A 196 -16.05 -3.66 -11.92
C ALA A 196 -17.00 -4.14 -10.81
N THR A 197 -16.84 -5.37 -10.33
CA THR A 197 -17.62 -5.94 -9.23
C THR A 197 -16.83 -5.87 -7.91
N LYS A 198 -17.52 -5.58 -6.79
CA LYS A 198 -16.90 -5.36 -5.47
C LYS A 198 -16.31 -6.63 -4.84
N GLY A 199 -16.78 -7.81 -5.24
CA GLY A 199 -16.40 -9.09 -4.63
C GLY A 199 -15.79 -10.11 -5.59
N GLY A 200 -15.64 -9.77 -6.87
CA GLY A 200 -15.11 -10.65 -7.91
C GLY A 200 -13.75 -10.22 -8.44
N ASN A 201 -13.08 -11.14 -9.14
CA ASN A 201 -11.89 -10.81 -9.92
C ASN A 201 -12.31 -9.94 -11.11
N ASN A 202 -11.72 -8.75 -11.21
CA ASN A 202 -11.94 -7.85 -12.34
C ASN A 202 -10.74 -7.92 -13.27
N VAL A 203 -10.95 -8.31 -14.53
CA VAL A 203 -9.89 -8.39 -15.55
C VAL A 203 -10.10 -7.28 -16.58
N PHE A 204 -9.24 -6.26 -16.54
CA PHE A 204 -9.26 -5.17 -17.51
C PHE A 204 -8.18 -5.38 -18.56
N THR A 205 -8.56 -5.60 -19.81
CA THR A 205 -7.63 -5.91 -20.92
C THR A 205 -7.24 -4.69 -21.77
N GLY A 206 -7.89 -3.55 -21.57
CA GLY A 206 -7.61 -2.29 -22.25
C GLY A 206 -6.68 -1.33 -21.48
N GLN A 207 -6.53 -0.11 -21.99
CA GLN A 207 -5.89 0.99 -21.26
C GLN A 207 -6.85 1.55 -20.21
N ASN A 208 -6.43 1.58 -18.94
CA ASN A 208 -7.25 2.07 -17.84
C ASN A 208 -6.56 3.25 -17.17
N THR A 209 -7.32 4.31 -16.91
CA THR A 209 -6.86 5.49 -16.17
C THR A 209 -7.67 5.61 -14.89
N PHE A 210 -6.98 5.61 -13.74
CA PHE A 210 -7.58 5.83 -12.43
C PHE A 210 -7.29 7.27 -11.98
N HIS A 211 -8.33 8.05 -11.69
CA HIS A 211 -8.18 9.39 -11.15
C HIS A 211 -8.22 9.36 -9.61
N GLY A 212 -7.38 10.17 -8.97
CA GLY A 212 -7.27 10.24 -7.50
C GLY A 212 -6.26 9.25 -6.91
N THR A 213 -6.33 9.05 -5.60
CA THR A 213 -5.44 8.11 -4.89
C THR A 213 -5.95 6.68 -5.04
N THR A 214 -5.09 5.79 -5.55
CA THR A 214 -5.39 4.36 -5.68
C THR A 214 -4.49 3.56 -4.74
N GLN A 215 -5.05 2.58 -4.03
CA GLN A 215 -4.28 1.59 -3.27
C GLN A 215 -4.19 0.29 -4.07
N ILE A 216 -2.98 -0.21 -4.27
CA ILE A 216 -2.71 -1.47 -4.98
C ILE A 216 -1.82 -2.30 -4.05
N ASP A 217 -2.36 -3.41 -3.53
CA ASP A 217 -1.63 -4.26 -2.59
C ASP A 217 -0.42 -4.95 -3.24
N LYS A 218 -0.58 -5.40 -4.49
CA LYS A 218 0.45 -6.10 -5.26
C LYS A 218 0.40 -5.68 -6.72
N LEU A 219 1.38 -4.89 -7.14
CA LEU A 219 1.61 -4.56 -8.54
C LEU A 219 2.69 -5.48 -9.10
N SER A 220 2.37 -6.22 -10.17
CA SER A 220 3.28 -7.16 -10.82
C SER A 220 3.50 -6.82 -12.30
N GLY A 221 4.61 -7.28 -12.87
CA GLY A 221 4.96 -7.08 -14.28
C GLY A 221 5.73 -5.78 -14.54
N ASN A 222 5.75 -5.35 -15.81
CA ASN A 222 6.61 -4.26 -16.29
C ASN A 222 6.20 -2.86 -15.80
N ALA A 223 5.11 -2.73 -15.04
CA ALA A 223 4.66 -1.44 -14.50
C ALA A 223 5.69 -0.82 -13.53
N LEU A 224 6.51 -1.64 -12.87
CA LEU A 224 7.59 -1.18 -11.98
C LEU A 224 8.92 -0.94 -12.71
N GLN A 225 9.02 -1.29 -14.00
CA GLN A 225 10.26 -1.19 -14.77
C GLN A 225 10.85 0.23 -14.77
N PRO A 226 10.08 1.32 -14.95
CA PRO A 226 10.66 2.67 -14.92
C PRO A 226 11.31 3.03 -13.57
N ALA A 227 10.74 2.56 -12.46
CA ALA A 227 11.31 2.77 -11.13
C ALA A 227 12.60 1.95 -10.95
N TYR A 228 12.61 0.70 -11.41
CA TYR A 228 13.83 -0.12 -11.43
C TYR A 228 14.92 0.49 -12.31
N ASP A 229 14.58 0.98 -13.51
CA ASP A 229 15.51 1.63 -14.43
C ASP A 229 16.09 2.90 -13.82
N TYR A 230 15.25 3.73 -13.21
CA TYR A 230 15.70 4.92 -12.49
C TYR A 230 16.68 4.56 -11.36
N ALA A 231 16.33 3.58 -10.52
CA ALA A 231 17.18 3.12 -9.42
C ALA A 231 18.51 2.56 -9.94
N ASN A 232 18.49 1.72 -10.99
CA ASN A 232 19.69 1.16 -11.60
C ASN A 232 20.58 2.24 -12.21
N ASN A 233 20.00 3.22 -12.91
CA ASN A 233 20.75 4.34 -13.47
C ASN A 233 21.41 5.18 -12.38
N ALA A 234 20.70 5.47 -11.28
CA ALA A 234 21.25 6.19 -10.14
C ALA A 234 22.40 5.41 -9.47
N ILE A 235 22.24 4.09 -9.28
CA ILE A 235 23.29 3.22 -8.73
C ILE A 235 24.51 3.19 -9.64
N ASN A 236 24.32 3.05 -10.95
CA ASN A 236 25.42 2.98 -11.90
C ASN A 236 26.16 4.33 -11.99
N ALA A 237 25.45 5.45 -11.95
CA ALA A 237 26.07 6.78 -11.90
C ALA A 237 26.90 6.97 -10.61
N ALA A 238 26.39 6.53 -9.45
CA ALA A 238 27.13 6.57 -8.19
C ALA A 238 28.35 5.66 -8.20
N LYS A 239 28.24 4.45 -8.76
CA LYS A 239 29.40 3.56 -8.94
C LYS A 239 30.46 4.20 -9.84
N ALA A 240 30.05 4.85 -10.92
CA ALA A 240 30.97 5.52 -11.84
C ALA A 240 31.64 6.74 -11.19
N SER A 241 30.94 7.51 -10.34
CA SER A 241 31.53 8.65 -9.63
C SER A 241 32.53 8.24 -8.54
N LEU A 242 32.35 7.05 -7.96
CA LEU A 242 33.26 6.44 -6.99
C LEU A 242 34.39 5.65 -7.64
N ALA A 243 34.28 5.31 -8.93
CA ALA A 243 35.32 4.61 -9.66
C ALA A 243 36.50 5.56 -9.86
N ASP A 244 37.59 5.27 -9.15
CA ASP A 244 38.87 5.93 -9.38
C ASP A 244 39.76 4.98 -10.18
N ASN A 245 39.91 5.27 -11.47
CA ASN A 245 40.73 4.48 -12.38
C ASN A 245 42.24 4.64 -12.13
N GLU A 246 42.66 5.53 -11.24
CA GLU A 246 44.05 5.76 -10.89
C GLU A 246 44.44 5.03 -9.59
N SER A 247 43.49 4.67 -8.73
CA SER A 247 43.78 4.01 -7.46
C SER A 247 44.59 2.71 -7.65
N GLY A 248 45.75 2.65 -6.99
CA GLY A 248 46.68 1.52 -7.02
C GLY A 248 47.59 1.46 -8.24
N LYS A 249 47.43 2.35 -9.24
CA LYS A 249 48.35 2.39 -10.39
C LYS A 249 49.73 2.85 -9.98
N GLN A 250 50.72 2.28 -10.67
CA GLN A 250 52.13 2.64 -10.51
C GLN A 250 52.67 3.21 -11.81
N TYR A 251 53.41 4.30 -11.71
CA TYR A 251 54.07 4.96 -12.82
C TYR A 251 55.57 5.05 -12.53
N GLU A 252 56.38 4.66 -13.51
CA GLU A 252 57.82 4.80 -13.44
C GLU A 252 58.25 6.12 -14.09
N TYR A 253 59.11 6.84 -13.39
CA TYR A 253 59.70 8.08 -13.84
C TYR A 253 61.21 7.95 -13.88
N LYS A 254 61.84 8.80 -14.70
CA LYS A 254 63.29 8.87 -14.75
C LYS A 254 63.81 9.69 -13.58
N ALA A 255 64.96 9.25 -13.08
CA ALA A 255 65.80 10.02 -12.17
C ALA A 255 67.24 9.95 -12.68
N TRP A 256 67.97 11.05 -12.61
CA TRP A 256 69.34 11.13 -13.10
C TRP A 256 70.18 12.05 -12.24
N GLY A 257 71.49 11.76 -12.19
CA GLY A 257 72.45 12.62 -11.51
C GLY A 257 72.80 13.86 -12.33
N VAL A 258 73.08 14.96 -11.64
CA VAL A 258 73.54 16.23 -12.21
C VAL A 258 74.76 16.76 -11.44
N ASN A 259 75.48 17.74 -11.99
CA ASN A 259 76.62 18.43 -11.35
C ASN A 259 77.70 17.50 -10.76
N GLY A 260 78.01 16.43 -11.50
CA GLY A 260 79.02 15.43 -11.13
C GLY A 260 78.47 14.25 -10.33
N CYS A 261 77.18 14.23 -10.00
CA CYS A 261 76.51 13.05 -9.47
C CYS A 261 76.20 12.05 -10.59
N ARG A 262 76.36 10.76 -10.33
CA ARG A 262 76.06 9.68 -11.27
C ARG A 262 75.02 8.73 -10.69
N ALA A 263 73.93 8.52 -11.42
CA ALA A 263 72.95 7.48 -11.13
C ALA A 263 73.46 6.10 -11.57
N HIS A 264 73.26 5.08 -10.74
CA HIS A 264 73.49 3.68 -11.11
C HIS A 264 72.26 3.07 -11.81
N ASN A 265 72.40 1.83 -12.28
CA ASN A 265 71.35 1.12 -13.02
C ASN A 265 70.18 0.64 -12.14
N ASP A 266 70.34 0.68 -10.82
CA ASP A 266 69.34 0.28 -9.83
C ASP A 266 68.40 1.44 -9.44
N VAL A 267 68.66 2.65 -9.94
CA VAL A 267 67.84 3.84 -9.66
C VAL A 267 66.42 3.69 -10.23
N ARG A 268 65.43 3.88 -9.37
CA ARG A 268 64.00 3.83 -9.68
C ARG A 268 63.26 4.96 -9.02
N CYS A 269 62.46 5.68 -9.80
CA CYS A 269 61.49 6.65 -9.30
C CYS A 269 60.09 6.12 -9.63
N THR A 270 59.31 5.78 -8.61
CA THR A 270 57.99 5.15 -8.77
C THR A 270 56.93 5.96 -8.07
N LEU A 271 55.91 6.38 -8.80
CA LEU A 271 54.69 6.98 -8.25
C LEU A 271 53.61 5.93 -8.07
N ILE A 272 53.05 5.85 -6.86
CA ILE A 272 51.91 5.02 -6.51
C ILE A 272 50.71 5.95 -6.30
N LYS A 273 49.70 5.86 -7.15
CA LYS A 273 48.46 6.63 -7.02
C LYS A 273 47.56 6.00 -5.95
N PHE A 274 47.09 6.78 -4.98
CA PHE A 274 46.01 6.35 -4.09
C PHE A 274 44.65 6.60 -4.72
N ASN A 275 44.55 7.70 -5.45
CA ASN A 275 43.40 8.11 -6.25
C ASN A 275 43.89 9.12 -7.32
N LYS A 276 43.00 9.64 -8.15
CA LYS A 276 43.34 10.58 -9.24
C LYS A 276 43.97 11.88 -8.74
N TYR A 277 43.71 12.26 -7.49
CA TYR A 277 44.16 13.50 -6.87
C TYR A 277 45.41 13.36 -5.98
N VAL A 278 45.71 12.18 -5.45
CA VAL A 278 46.78 12.00 -4.45
C VAL A 278 47.53 10.70 -4.68
N GLY A 279 48.85 10.76 -4.50
CA GLY A 279 49.75 9.63 -4.64
C GLY A 279 51.02 9.82 -3.83
N TYR A 280 51.85 8.80 -3.81
CA TYR A 280 53.13 8.79 -3.14
C TYR A 280 54.22 8.40 -4.14
N CYS A 281 55.22 9.25 -4.29
CA CYS A 281 56.37 8.95 -5.10
C CYS A 281 57.55 8.52 -4.22
N LYS A 282 58.30 7.54 -4.72
CA LYS A 282 59.46 6.94 -4.07
C LYS A 282 60.63 6.95 -5.04
N LEU A 283 61.74 7.54 -4.64
CA LEU A 283 63.03 7.41 -5.30
C LEU A 283 63.90 6.46 -4.49
N GLU A 284 64.44 5.43 -5.14
CA GLU A 284 65.40 4.52 -4.52
C GLU A 284 66.50 4.10 -5.49
N GLY A 285 67.70 3.82 -4.97
CA GLY A 285 68.82 3.32 -5.75
C GLY A 285 70.13 3.98 -5.39
N THR A 286 71.20 3.59 -6.08
CA THR A 286 72.56 4.00 -5.77
C THR A 286 72.96 5.22 -6.60
N PHE A 287 73.55 6.22 -5.95
CA PHE A 287 74.12 7.39 -6.59
C PHE A 287 75.57 7.57 -6.15
N ASP A 288 76.46 7.88 -7.09
CA ASP A 288 77.80 8.38 -6.77
C ASP A 288 77.70 9.90 -6.64
N PHE A 289 77.82 10.41 -5.42
CA PHE A 289 77.81 11.84 -5.15
C PHE A 289 79.19 12.46 -5.39
N PRO A 290 79.25 13.68 -5.96
CA PRO A 290 80.51 14.37 -6.17
C PRO A 290 81.14 14.77 -4.83
N ALA A 291 82.46 14.88 -4.79
CA ALA A 291 83.14 15.44 -3.63
C ALA A 291 82.66 16.89 -3.38
N MET A 292 82.27 17.18 -2.13
CA MET A 292 81.71 18.48 -1.71
C MET A 292 82.47 19.05 -0.53
N LYS A 293 82.80 20.34 -0.58
CA LYS A 293 83.47 21.03 0.52
C LYS A 293 82.57 21.09 1.76
N PRO A 294 83.14 21.28 2.97
CA PRO A 294 82.36 21.51 4.18
C PRO A 294 81.30 22.61 4.00
N TYR A 295 80.06 22.31 4.36
CA TYR A 295 78.90 23.22 4.27
C TYR A 295 78.54 23.67 2.85
N GLU A 296 78.99 22.95 1.82
CA GLU A 296 78.57 23.18 0.44
C GLU A 296 77.14 22.65 0.21
N SER A 297 76.41 23.32 -0.69
CA SER A 297 75.08 22.89 -1.16
C SER A 297 75.13 22.75 -2.68
N ARG A 298 74.59 21.66 -3.22
CA ARG A 298 74.61 21.41 -4.67
C ARG A 298 73.38 20.60 -5.09
N GLU A 299 72.78 20.97 -6.22
CA GLU A 299 71.80 20.14 -6.92
C GLU A 299 72.50 18.89 -7.44
N VAL A 300 72.04 17.71 -7.05
CA VAL A 300 72.71 16.44 -7.37
C VAL A 300 71.83 15.46 -8.12
N ILE A 301 70.51 15.52 -7.96
CA ILE A 301 69.59 14.58 -8.61
C ILE A 301 68.41 15.35 -9.18
N ASN A 302 68.05 15.01 -10.41
CA ASN A 302 66.80 15.44 -11.03
C ASN A 302 65.89 14.24 -11.29
N VAL A 303 64.60 14.46 -11.10
CA VAL A 303 63.53 13.53 -11.45
C VAL A 303 62.59 14.16 -12.46
N ASP A 304 61.86 13.35 -13.23
CA ASP A 304 60.82 13.89 -14.11
C ASP A 304 59.83 14.76 -13.31
N GLN A 305 59.50 15.93 -13.85
CA GLN A 305 58.62 16.91 -13.20
C GLN A 305 57.26 16.32 -12.78
N ALA A 306 56.73 15.39 -13.59
CA ALA A 306 55.48 14.70 -13.31
C ALA A 306 55.52 13.84 -12.03
N ALA A 307 56.70 13.39 -11.60
CA ALA A 307 56.92 12.69 -10.34
C ALA A 307 56.81 13.63 -9.12
N MET A 308 56.95 14.95 -9.31
CA MET A 308 56.94 15.96 -8.23
C MET A 308 55.64 16.77 -8.13
N ASN A 309 54.70 16.62 -9.07
CA ASN A 309 53.51 17.48 -9.21
C ASN A 309 52.64 17.55 -7.91
N GLY A 310 52.52 18.75 -7.34
CA GLY A 310 51.91 19.06 -6.04
C GLY A 310 52.66 18.57 -4.81
N GLY A 311 53.94 18.23 -4.96
CA GLY A 311 54.80 17.66 -3.93
C GLY A 311 55.29 18.69 -2.92
N ILE A 312 54.50 18.96 -1.87
CA ILE A 312 54.85 19.99 -0.85
C ILE A 312 55.63 19.38 0.32
N TYR A 313 55.49 18.06 0.57
CA TYR A 313 56.07 17.37 1.71
C TYR A 313 56.84 16.12 1.29
N ALA A 314 58.16 16.22 1.31
CA ALA A 314 59.05 15.06 1.23
C ALA A 314 59.50 14.65 2.63
N PHE A 315 59.34 13.37 2.95
CA PHE A 315 59.87 12.78 4.17
C PHE A 315 61.04 11.87 3.76
N PRO A 316 62.29 12.21 4.11
CA PRO A 316 63.38 11.27 3.96
C PRO A 316 63.11 10.08 4.89
N ARG A 317 62.54 9.01 4.35
CA ARG A 317 62.35 7.78 5.12
C ARG A 317 63.60 6.93 4.94
N LEU A 318 64.52 7.17 5.88
CA LEU A 318 65.62 6.30 6.33
C LEU A 318 67.00 6.53 5.69
N THR A 319 67.88 7.01 6.59
CA THR A 319 69.35 6.82 6.70
C THR A 319 70.21 7.16 5.48
N PRO A 320 70.80 8.36 5.43
CA PRO A 320 72.13 8.48 4.83
C PRO A 320 73.04 7.46 5.52
N GLN A 321 73.73 6.62 4.76
CA GLN A 321 74.69 5.66 5.32
C GLN A 321 76.05 6.29 5.63
N ASN A 322 76.25 7.58 5.32
CA ASN A 322 77.30 8.41 5.90
C ASN A 322 76.69 9.43 6.88
N GLU A 323 77.40 9.77 7.96
CA GLU A 323 76.89 10.70 8.97
C GLU A 323 76.96 12.18 8.52
N ASN A 324 77.23 12.45 7.24
CA ASN A 324 77.80 13.71 6.77
C ASN A 324 77.03 14.41 5.62
N ASN A 325 76.18 13.69 4.88
CA ASN A 325 75.36 14.27 3.79
C ASN A 325 73.88 14.29 4.17
N VAL A 326 73.22 15.42 3.91
CA VAL A 326 71.76 15.55 4.07
C VAL A 326 71.15 15.92 2.72
N LEU A 327 70.27 15.05 2.22
CA LEU A 327 69.47 15.31 1.03
C LEU A 327 68.23 16.10 1.41
N MET A 328 67.97 17.18 0.67
CA MET A 328 66.87 18.11 0.91
C MET A 328 66.17 18.46 -0.40
N PHE A 329 64.89 18.77 -0.28
CA PHE A 329 64.11 19.38 -1.36
C PHE A 329 64.10 20.88 -1.13
N GLU A 330 64.46 21.66 -2.14
CA GLU A 330 64.39 23.11 -2.00
C GLU A 330 62.94 23.58 -2.19
N TYR A 331 62.30 23.93 -1.07
CA TYR A 331 60.90 24.39 -1.02
C TYR A 331 60.58 25.57 -1.94
N ASN A 332 61.58 26.37 -2.32
CA ASN A 332 61.41 27.55 -3.18
C ASN A 332 61.23 27.20 -4.67
N THR A 333 61.51 25.96 -5.08
CA THR A 333 61.40 25.54 -6.49
C THR A 333 60.16 24.71 -6.80
N GLY A 334 59.34 24.37 -5.79
CA GLY A 334 58.08 23.64 -6.00
C GLY A 334 58.30 22.30 -6.73
N ASP A 335 57.36 21.96 -7.61
CA ASP A 335 57.30 20.72 -8.43
C ASP A 335 58.46 20.58 -9.45
N SER A 336 59.63 21.16 -9.19
CA SER A 336 60.72 21.33 -10.16
C SER A 336 61.42 20.04 -10.57
N GLY A 337 61.36 18.99 -9.74
CA GLY A 337 62.14 17.78 -9.97
C GLY A 337 63.55 17.82 -9.37
N HIS A 338 63.97 18.92 -8.76
CA HIS A 338 65.35 19.12 -8.31
C HIS A 338 65.57 18.69 -6.85
N ILE A 339 66.60 17.88 -6.61
CA ILE A 339 67.02 17.41 -5.29
C ILE A 339 68.42 17.93 -4.99
N TRP A 340 68.54 18.59 -3.84
CA TRP A 340 69.76 19.22 -3.38
C TRP A 340 70.40 18.39 -2.26
N MET A 341 71.73 18.37 -2.26
CA MET A 341 72.53 17.80 -1.18
C MET A 341 73.23 18.91 -0.43
N HIS A 342 73.19 18.83 0.90
CA HIS A 342 73.93 19.68 1.81
C HIS A 342 74.95 18.82 2.55
N HIS A 343 76.24 19.14 2.38
CA HIS A 343 77.30 18.45 3.11
C HIS A 343 77.50 19.12 4.47
N GLN A 344 77.22 18.42 5.57
CA GLN A 344 77.21 18.97 6.94
C GLN A 344 78.44 18.58 7.77
N SER A 345 79.51 18.11 7.14
CA SER A 345 80.73 17.67 7.81
C SER A 345 81.91 18.56 7.52
N ASN A 346 82.88 18.56 8.44
CA ASN A 346 84.20 19.15 8.22
C ASN A 346 85.16 18.20 7.48
N SER A 347 84.73 16.95 7.23
CA SER A 347 85.51 15.89 6.59
C SER A 347 85.38 15.99 5.07
N TYR A 348 86.46 16.34 4.37
CA TYR A 348 86.45 16.49 2.91
C TYR A 348 87.62 15.77 2.25
N ASP A 349 87.31 14.84 1.34
CA ASP A 349 88.26 14.20 0.44
C ASP A 349 87.84 14.49 -1.01
N ALA A 350 88.59 15.39 -1.67
CA ALA A 350 88.33 15.81 -3.05
C ALA A 350 88.45 14.69 -4.09
N THR A 351 88.98 13.53 -3.69
CA THR A 351 89.32 12.43 -4.61
C THR A 351 88.37 11.24 -4.54
N LYS A 352 87.43 11.23 -3.59
CA LYS A 352 86.51 10.11 -3.39
C LYS A 352 85.07 10.52 -3.69
N PRO A 353 84.44 9.99 -4.76
CA PRO A 353 83.00 10.03 -4.86
C PRO A 353 82.38 9.21 -3.72
N ASP A 354 81.26 9.69 -3.18
CA ASP A 354 80.55 9.00 -2.11
C ASP A 354 79.40 8.21 -2.72
N SER A 355 79.56 6.89 -2.82
CA SER A 355 78.54 6.02 -3.40
C SER A 355 77.54 5.65 -2.32
N GLU A 356 76.30 6.09 -2.48
CA GLU A 356 75.26 5.96 -1.47
C GLU A 356 73.98 5.39 -2.06
N TYR A 357 73.42 4.39 -1.38
CA TYR A 357 72.06 3.96 -1.63
C TYR A 357 71.10 4.90 -0.91
N ILE A 358 70.20 5.53 -1.67
CA ILE A 358 69.21 6.45 -1.11
C ILE A 358 67.81 5.85 -1.21
N GLN A 359 66.96 6.22 -0.25
CA GLN A 359 65.53 5.97 -0.31
C GLN A 359 64.78 7.21 0.19
N ILE A 360 64.04 7.85 -0.71
CA ILE A 360 63.34 9.11 -0.45
C ILE A 360 61.91 8.97 -0.94
N GLY A 361 60.96 9.62 -0.26
CA GLY A 361 59.61 9.73 -0.81
C GLY A 361 58.86 10.97 -0.39
N TRP A 362 57.83 11.27 -1.18
CA TRP A 362 57.02 12.48 -1.05
C TRP A 362 55.59 12.23 -1.51
N PHE A 363 54.65 13.00 -0.97
CA PHE A 363 53.25 12.96 -1.41
C PHE A 363 53.05 13.91 -2.57
N CYS A 364 52.46 13.42 -3.65
CA CYS A 364 52.08 14.21 -4.83
C CYS A 364 50.58 14.50 -4.79
N SER A 365 50.20 15.69 -5.23
CA SER A 365 48.80 16.12 -5.27
C SER A 365 48.47 16.75 -6.63
N TRP A 366 47.46 16.23 -7.30
CA TRP A 366 46.93 16.79 -8.54
C TRP A 366 45.57 17.42 -8.27
N ARG A 367 45.28 18.54 -8.93
CA ARG A 367 43.98 19.22 -8.88
C ARG A 367 43.12 18.86 -10.08
#